data_AF-A0A4R1EXS0-F1
#
_entry.id   AF-A0A4R1EXS0-F1
#
_cell.length_a   1.000
_cell.length_b   1.000
_cell.length_c   1.000
_cell.angle_alpha   90.00
_cell.angle_beta   90.00
_cell.angle_gamma   90.00
#
_symmetry.space_group_name_H-M   'P 1'
#
loop_
_entity.id
_entity.type
_entity.pdbx_description
1 polymer ?
#
loop_
_entity_poly.entity_id
_entity_poly.type
_entity_poly.pdbx_seq_one_letter_code
_entity_poly.pdbx_strand_id
1 'polypeptide(L)' 'MTVLAKTQKIEILQKQDVVDLEQDVTLKLEIKRSTLKRLLETKQVCASDFRCMDCITKRNIQELCLETCLKCLAHSSNN' A
#
# COMPACT_ATOMS: atom_id res chain seq x y z
N MET A 1 23.10 -14.17 59.15
CA MET A 1 21.76 -13.85 58.62
C MET A 1 21.75 -12.38 58.26
N THR A 2 21.96 -12.06 56.97
CA THR A 2 20.96 -11.49 56.01
C THR A 2 20.49 -10.08 56.45
N VAL A 3 20.50 -9.01 55.64
CA VAL A 3 20.69 -8.81 54.19
C VAL A 3 21.26 -7.39 54.00
N LEU A 4 22.19 -7.20 53.06
CA LEU A 4 22.70 -5.89 52.66
C LEU A 4 21.60 -5.04 52.01
N ALA A 5 21.46 -3.79 52.47
CA ALA A 5 20.66 -2.77 51.81
C ALA A 5 21.26 -2.43 50.44
N LYS A 6 20.51 -2.69 49.37
CA LYS A 6 20.76 -2.12 48.04
C LYS A 6 19.44 -1.71 47.43
N THR A 7 19.06 -0.47 47.67
CA THR A 7 18.00 0.18 46.89
C THR A 7 18.68 0.99 45.80
N GLN A 8 18.85 0.40 44.63
CA GLN A 8 19.19 1.17 43.43
C GLN A 8 17.89 1.79 42.91
N LYS A 9 17.67 3.06 43.25
CA LYS A 9 16.66 3.87 42.59
C LYS A 9 17.30 4.41 41.31
N ILE A 10 17.16 3.68 40.21
CA ILE A 10 17.53 4.17 38.89
C ILE A 10 16.40 5.13 38.49
N GLU A 11 16.60 6.42 38.74
CA GLU A 11 15.72 7.44 38.19
C GLU A 11 15.96 7.53 36.69
N ILE A 12 14.89 7.27 35.95
CA ILE A 12 14.83 7.15 34.51
C ILE A 12 15.31 8.47 33.90
N LEU A 13 16.42 8.41 33.17
CA LEU A 13 16.88 9.48 32.30
C LEU A 13 15.73 9.82 31.32
N GLN A 14 15.23 11.04 31.39
CA GLN A 14 14.45 11.65 30.33
C GLN A 14 15.31 11.67 29.07
N LYS A 15 15.06 10.74 28.15
CA LYS A 15 15.62 10.77 26.80
C LYS A 15 14.45 10.90 25.84
N GLN A 16 14.06 12.15 25.65
CA GLN A 16 13.21 12.61 24.55
C GLN A 16 14.00 12.42 23.25
N ASP A 17 14.19 11.18 22.80
CA ASP A 17 14.62 10.91 21.43
C ASP A 17 13.33 10.92 20.57
N VAL A 18 12.80 12.12 20.29
CA VAL A 18 11.93 12.30 19.13
C VAL A 18 12.83 12.16 17.92
N VAL A 19 13.06 10.92 17.51
CA VAL A 19 13.55 10.67 16.16
C VAL A 19 12.35 10.90 15.28
N ASP A 20 12.31 12.09 14.66
CA ASP A 20 11.43 12.37 13.55
C ASP A 20 11.89 11.53 12.36
N LEU A 21 11.53 10.24 12.41
CA LEU A 21 11.55 9.38 11.27
C LEU A 21 10.32 9.77 10.46
N GLU A 22 10.44 10.80 9.63
CA GLU A 22 9.71 10.86 8.36
C GLU A 22 10.18 9.69 7.49
N GLN A 23 9.96 8.45 7.97
CA GLN A 23 9.86 7.32 7.08
C GLN A 23 8.59 7.60 6.28
N ASP A 24 8.74 7.82 4.97
CA ASP A 24 7.66 7.76 4.01
C ASP A 24 6.95 6.40 4.17
N VAL A 25 5.99 6.32 5.09
CA VAL A 25 5.25 5.11 5.36
C VAL A 25 4.37 4.88 4.14
N THR A 26 4.78 3.93 3.30
CA THR A 26 4.00 3.53 2.14
C THR A 26 2.74 2.81 2.62
N LEU A 27 1.60 3.49 2.56
CA LEU A 27 0.30 2.91 2.86
C LEU A 27 -0.08 1.89 1.78
N LYS A 28 -0.41 0.67 2.21
CA LYS A 28 -0.98 -0.37 1.34
C LYS A 28 -2.49 -0.37 1.50
N LEU A 29 -3.20 -0.20 0.39
CA LEU A 29 -4.66 -0.26 0.36
C LEU A 29 -5.12 -1.54 -0.32
N GLU A 30 -6.03 -2.27 0.31
CA GLU A 30 -6.71 -3.39 -0.32
C GLU A 30 -7.93 -2.89 -1.09
N ILE A 31 -7.96 -3.17 -2.39
CA ILE A 31 -9.05 -2.77 -3.28
C ILE A 31 -9.68 -4.02 -3.87
N LYS A 32 -11.01 -4.13 -3.77
CA LYS A 32 -11.76 -5.21 -4.43
C LYS A 32 -11.53 -5.15 -5.95
N ARG A 33 -11.29 -6.31 -6.58
CA ARG A 33 -11.09 -6.44 -8.04
C ARG A 33 -12.20 -5.75 -8.85
N SER A 34 -13.46 -5.89 -8.43
CA SER A 34 -14.62 -5.26 -9.09
C SER A 34 -14.60 -3.74 -9.03
N THR A 35 -14.21 -3.15 -7.89
CA THR A 35 -14.02 -1.71 -7.75
C THR A 35 -12.93 -1.23 -8.69
N LEU A 36 -11.79 -1.92 -8.69
CA LEU A 36 -10.66 -1.55 -9.53
C LEU A 36 -10.98 -1.64 -11.03
N LYS A 37 -11.68 -2.69 -11.45
CA LYS A 37 -12.19 -2.84 -12.81
C LYS A 37 -13.07 -1.66 -13.22
N ARG A 38 -14.02 -1.27 -12.37
CA ARG A 38 -14.88 -0.10 -12.62
C ARG A 38 -14.06 1.19 -12.77
N LEU A 39 -13.06 1.41 -11.92
CA LEU A 39 -12.20 2.61 -11.99
C LEU A 39 -11.38 2.66 -13.27
N LEU A 40 -10.89 1.51 -13.75
CA LEU A 40 -10.21 1.39 -15.05
C LEU A 40 -11.18 1.65 -16.21
N GLU A 41 -12.38 1.05 -16.18
CA GLU A 41 -13.43 1.23 -17.20
C GLU A 41 -13.90 2.70 -17.30
N THR A 42 -13.98 3.42 -16.18
CA THR A 42 -14.35 4.84 -16.14
C THR A 42 -13.15 5.79 -16.29
N LYS A 43 -11.94 5.27 -16.57
CA LYS A 43 -10.70 6.04 -16.75
C LYS A 43 -10.34 6.95 -15.55
N GLN A 44 -10.79 6.60 -14.35
CA GLN A 44 -10.42 7.32 -13.12
C GLN A 44 -9.02 6.96 -12.62
N VAL A 45 -8.54 5.77 -13.01
CA VAL A 45 -7.18 5.31 -12.77
C VAL A 45 -6.66 4.63 -14.04
N CYS A 46 -5.35 4.59 -14.20
CA CYS A 46 -4.64 3.90 -15.27
C CYS A 46 -3.51 3.04 -14.71
N ALA A 47 -2.98 2.14 -15.54
CA ALA A 47 -1.92 1.21 -15.12
C ALA A 47 -0.68 1.93 -14.55
N SER A 48 -0.36 3.14 -15.04
CA SER A 48 0.78 3.93 -14.56
C SER A 48 0.59 4.57 -13.18
N ASP A 49 -0.64 4.63 -12.68
CA ASP A 49 -0.93 5.14 -11.33
C ASP A 49 -0.52 4.14 -10.24
N PHE A 50 -0.39 2.86 -10.60
CA PHE A 50 0.02 1.82 -9.67
C PHE A 50 1.54 1.70 -9.64
N ARG A 51 2.12 2.00 -8.47
CA ARG A 51 3.57 1.85 -8.19
C ARG A 51 3.80 0.78 -7.14
N CYS A 52 5.04 0.31 -7.02
CA CYS A 52 5.49 -0.60 -5.95
C CYS A 52 4.62 -1.86 -5.78
N MET A 53 4.23 -2.49 -6.90
CA MET A 53 3.49 -3.74 -6.89
C MET A 53 4.43 -4.95 -6.86
N ASP A 54 4.05 -5.99 -6.13
CA ASP A 54 4.63 -7.31 -6.31
C ASP A 54 4.27 -7.91 -7.69
N CYS A 55 4.93 -9.01 -8.06
CA CYS A 55 4.76 -9.63 -9.36
C CYS A 55 3.34 -10.17 -9.61
N ILE A 56 2.64 -10.63 -8.57
CA ILE A 56 1.29 -11.18 -8.66
C ILE A 56 0.30 -10.03 -8.87
N THR A 57 0.40 -8.98 -8.05
CA THR A 57 -0.42 -7.78 -8.17
C THR A 57 -0.25 -7.14 -9.54
N LYS A 58 0.99 -7.00 -10.02
CA LYS A 58 1.27 -6.45 -11.37
C LYS A 58 0.58 -7.26 -12.47
N ARG A 59 0.65 -8.59 -12.44
CA ARG A 59 -0.03 -9.45 -13.42
C ARG A 59 -1.55 -9.26 -13.37
N ASN A 60 -2.13 -9.22 -12.17
CA ASN A 60 -3.57 -9.00 -12.00
C ASN A 60 -4.03 -7.65 -12.57
N ILE A 61 -3.24 -6.58 -12.38
CA ILE A 61 -3.53 -5.26 -12.98
C ILE A 61 -3.46 -5.33 -14.50
N GLN A 62 -2.42 -5.96 -15.05
CA GLN A 62 -2.25 -6.10 -16.51
C GLN A 62 -3.44 -6.84 -17.15
N GLU A 63 -3.87 -7.96 -16.56
CA GLU A 63 -5.05 -8.69 -17.02
C GLU A 63 -6.32 -7.81 -17.00
N LEU A 64 -6.57 -7.10 -15.90
CA LEU A 64 -7.71 -6.18 -15.78
C LEU A 64 -7.68 -5.07 -16.83
N CYS A 65 -6.50 -4.50 -17.09
CA CYS A 65 -6.32 -3.48 -18.11
C CYS A 65 -6.62 -4.04 -19.51
N LEU A 66 -6.08 -5.22 -19.84
CA LEU A 66 -6.34 -5.88 -21.14
C LEU A 66 -7.82 -6.21 -21.31
N GLU A 67 -8.48 -6.79 -20.30
CA GLU A 67 -9.93 -7.04 -20.32
C GLU A 67 -10.72 -5.76 -20.60
N THR A 68 -10.35 -4.66 -19.96
CA THR A 68 -11.01 -3.36 -20.12
C THR A 68 -10.78 -2.78 -21.52
N CYS A 69 -9.56 -2.81 -22.03
CA CYS A 69 -9.22 -2.31 -23.36
C CYS A 69 -9.89 -3.13 -24.47
N LEU A 70 -9.94 -4.46 -24.34
CA LEU A 70 -10.62 -5.33 -25.32
C LEU A 70 -12.10 -4.99 -25.45
N LYS A 71 -12.79 -4.68 -24.34
CA LYS A 71 -14.18 -4.22 -24.38
C LYS A 71 -14.35 -2.93 -25.19
N CYS A 72 -13.43 -1.98 -25.03
CA CYS A 72 -13.45 -0.73 -25.80
C CYS A 72 -13.24 -0.97 -27.30
N LEU A 73 -12.30 -1.85 -27.65
CA LEU A 73 -12.04 -2.20 -29.06
C LEU A 73 -13.22 -2.94 -29.70
N ALA A 74 -13.86 -3.85 -28.98
CA ALA A 74 -15.05 -4.55 -29.46
C ALA A 74 -16.23 -3.60 -29.71
N HIS A 75 -16.38 -2.53 -28.91
CA HIS A 75 -17.38 -1.49 -29.16
C HIS A 75 -17.03 -0.58 -30.35
N SER A 76 -15.75 -0.36 -30.63
CA SER A 76 -15.31 0.51 -31.73
C SER A 76 -15.44 -0.12 -33.11
N SER A 77 -15.62 -1.46 -33.22
CA SER A 77 -15.68 -2.18 -34.49
C SER A 77 -17.09 -2.27 -35.11
N ASN A 78 -18.11 -1.69 -34.45
CA ASN A 78 -19.51 -1.72 -34.88
C ASN A 78 -20.04 -0.34 -35.33
N ASN A 79 -19.16 0.60 -35.67
CA ASN A 79 -19.53 1.95 -36.10
C ASN A 79 -18.81 2.33 -37.40
#